data_AF-A0A257JDI2-F1
#
_entry.id   AF-A0A257JDI2-F1
#
_cell.length_a   1.000
_cell.length_b   1.000
_cell.length_c   1.000
_cell.angle_alpha   90.00
_cell.angle_beta   90.00
_cell.angle_gamma   90.00
#
_symmetry.space_group_name_H-M   'P 1'
#
loop_
_entity.id
_entity.type
_entity.pdbx_description
1 polymer ?
#
loop_
_entity_poly.entity_id
_entity_poly.type
_entity_poly.pdbx_seq_one_letter_code
_entity_poly.pdbx_strand_id
1 'polypeptide(L)'
;DCPAVSVYFTFDEATLALQGAETRLERVPIAANLRHDQLDEVVTESALTGESVAEFPFAQELAFTFRLARHLKSQREVVRGKPENFNRPDYNFKLDGNTGEPVGDETVRISERKRGAPLDLIVSEAMILANCHWGGFIAECGVPGIYRSQASMAPGIKVRMGVKPAPHAGMGVPQYTWATSPLRRYVELV
;
A
#
# COMPACT_ATOMS: atom_id res chain seq x y z
N ASP A 1 -3.74 1.99 22.62
CA ASP A 1 -2.88 0.86 22.24
C ASP A 1 -3.67 -0.26 21.60
N CYS A 2 -3.31 -0.64 20.37
CA CYS A 2 -3.93 -1.74 19.63
C CYS A 2 -2.94 -2.91 19.51
N PRO A 3 -3.34 -4.17 19.76
CA PRO A 3 -2.49 -5.32 19.48
C PRO A 3 -2.23 -5.41 17.97
N ALA A 4 -0.98 -5.64 17.59
CA ALA A 4 -0.55 -5.68 16.19
C ALA A 4 0.50 -6.78 15.95
N VAL A 5 0.47 -7.31 14.73
CA VAL A 5 1.61 -8.00 14.12
C VAL A 5 2.30 -6.98 13.23
N SER A 6 3.50 -6.56 13.62
CA SER A 6 4.24 -5.48 12.97
C SER A 6 5.42 -6.04 12.20
N VAL A 7 5.82 -5.32 11.15
CA VAL A 7 7.10 -5.51 10.48
C VAL A 7 7.84 -4.17 10.46
N TYR A 8 9.07 -4.17 10.94
CA TYR A 8 9.99 -3.05 10.92
C TYR A 8 10.99 -3.24 9.79
N PHE A 9 11.21 -2.19 9.01
CA PHE A 9 12.24 -2.16 7.97
C PHE A 9 13.23 -1.06 8.30
N THR A 10 14.52 -1.41 8.33
CA THR A 10 15.62 -0.46 8.54
C THR A 10 16.24 -0.11 7.20
N PHE A 11 16.34 1.17 6.88
CA PHE A 11 16.89 1.65 5.62
C PHE A 11 18.09 2.57 5.88
N ASP A 12 19.07 2.50 4.99
CA ASP A 12 20.09 3.54 4.88
C ASP A 12 19.45 4.86 4.44
N GLU A 13 19.61 5.93 5.19
CA GLU A 13 18.88 7.17 4.96
C GLU A 13 19.24 7.86 3.63
N ALA A 14 20.50 7.73 3.19
CA ALA A 14 21.00 8.39 1.99
C ALA A 14 20.66 7.62 0.72
N THR A 15 20.86 6.29 0.74
CA THR A 15 20.71 5.42 -0.43
C THR A 15 19.35 4.74 -0.50
N LEU A 16 18.62 4.70 0.61
CA LEU A 16 17.37 3.93 0.80
C LEU A 16 17.56 2.42 0.60
N ALA A 17 18.79 1.93 0.73
CA ALA A 17 19.07 0.50 0.75
C ALA A 17 18.47 -0.15 2.00
N LEU A 18 17.75 -1.26 1.83
CA LEU A 18 17.22 -2.04 2.95
C LEU A 18 18.37 -2.74 3.69
N GLN A 19 18.51 -2.45 4.99
CA GLN A 19 19.56 -2.98 5.85
C GLN A 19 19.07 -4.14 6.72
N GLY A 20 17.79 -4.20 7.05
CA GLY A 20 17.23 -5.25 7.88
C GLY A 20 15.71 -5.20 7.98
N ALA A 21 15.12 -6.31 8.38
CA ALA A 21 13.70 -6.43 8.64
C ALA A 21 13.43 -7.29 9.88
N GLU A 22 12.44 -6.91 10.69
CA GLU A 22 12.09 -7.63 11.91
C GLU A 22 10.57 -7.68 12.08
N THR A 23 10.02 -8.86 12.36
CA THR A 23 8.60 -9.05 12.68
C THR A 23 8.38 -9.11 14.18
N ARG A 24 7.41 -8.38 14.71
CA ARG A 24 7.10 -8.31 16.15
C ARG A 24 5.62 -8.46 16.45
N LEU A 25 5.32 -9.08 17.59
CA LEU A 25 4.00 -9.05 18.22
C LEU A 25 4.03 -7.99 19.32
N GLU A 26 3.19 -6.97 19.21
CA GLU A 26 3.27 -5.83 20.12
C GLU A 26 1.93 -5.10 20.29
N ARG A 27 1.95 -3.99 21.03
CA ARG A 27 0.86 -3.05 21.16
C ARG A 27 1.30 -1.68 20.65
N VAL A 28 0.64 -1.19 19.60
CA VAL A 28 0.99 0.08 18.95
C VAL A 28 0.04 1.19 19.41
N PRO A 29 0.54 2.33 19.93
CA PRO A 29 -0.26 3.53 20.12
C PRO A 29 -0.49 4.22 18.77
N ILE A 30 -1.75 4.51 18.43
CA ILE A 30 -2.08 5.31 17.25
C ILE A 30 -2.07 6.78 17.67
N ALA A 31 -1.04 7.52 17.26
CA ALA A 31 -0.89 8.94 17.61
C ALA A 31 -1.88 9.84 16.85
N ALA A 32 -2.18 9.52 15.59
CA ALA A 32 -3.08 10.29 14.74
C ALA A 32 -3.77 9.39 13.71
N ASN A 33 -4.99 9.77 13.32
CA ASN A 33 -5.72 9.16 12.22
C ASN A 33 -5.70 10.11 11.00
N LEU A 34 -4.74 9.91 10.10
CA LEU A 34 -4.57 10.72 8.89
C LEU A 34 -5.50 10.21 7.79
N ARG A 35 -6.45 11.05 7.37
CA ARG A 35 -7.52 10.65 6.45
C ARG A 35 -7.30 11.23 5.05
N HIS A 36 -7.34 10.37 4.04
CA HIS A 36 -7.18 10.75 2.63
C HIS A 36 -8.15 11.86 2.21
N ASP A 37 -9.42 11.74 2.57
CA ASP A 37 -10.45 12.73 2.18
C ASP A 37 -10.29 14.10 2.84
N GLN A 38 -9.41 14.23 3.84
CA GLN A 38 -9.08 15.50 4.49
C GLN A 38 -7.71 16.04 4.05
N LEU A 39 -6.80 15.17 3.62
CA LEU A 39 -5.40 15.50 3.42
C LEU A 39 -4.96 15.47 1.95
N ASP A 40 -5.67 14.78 1.06
CA ASP A 40 -5.26 14.62 -0.35
C ASP A 40 -5.12 15.97 -1.09
N GLU A 41 -5.84 17.02 -0.66
CA GLU A 41 -5.73 18.36 -1.25
C GLU A 41 -4.47 19.12 -0.82
N VAL A 42 -3.97 18.88 0.40
CA VAL A 42 -2.83 19.61 0.98
C VAL A 42 -1.53 18.81 0.94
N VAL A 43 -1.62 17.47 0.97
CA VAL A 43 -0.48 16.55 0.85
C VAL A 43 -0.18 16.32 -0.63
N THR A 44 0.39 17.34 -1.26
CA THR A 44 0.78 17.32 -2.68
C THR A 44 2.22 16.86 -2.86
N GLU A 45 2.58 16.47 -4.09
CA GLU A 45 3.98 16.17 -4.42
C GLU A 45 4.88 17.38 -4.14
N SER A 46 4.47 18.59 -4.52
CA SER A 46 5.23 19.81 -4.27
C SER A 46 5.47 20.07 -2.78
N ALA A 47 4.50 19.80 -1.92
CA ALA A 47 4.67 19.97 -0.48
C ALA A 47 5.64 18.93 0.10
N LEU A 48 5.60 17.70 -0.42
CA LEU A 48 6.47 16.60 0.03
C LEU A 48 7.89 16.67 -0.53
N THR A 49 8.12 17.37 -1.64
CA THR A 49 9.45 17.63 -2.21
C THR A 49 10.07 18.94 -1.72
N GLY A 50 9.35 19.73 -0.92
CA GLY A 50 9.81 21.02 -0.39
C GLY A 50 9.69 22.19 -1.38
N GLU A 51 8.97 22.00 -2.48
CA GLU A 51 8.67 23.06 -3.46
C GLU A 51 7.57 24.01 -2.97
N SER A 52 6.71 23.56 -2.05
CA SER A 52 5.69 24.38 -1.40
C SER A 52 5.68 24.17 0.12
N VAL A 53 5.09 25.12 0.85
CA VAL A 53 4.94 25.03 2.31
C VAL A 53 4.06 23.82 2.67
N ALA A 54 4.52 23.01 3.62
CA ALA A 54 3.79 21.85 4.13
C ALA A 54 3.09 22.20 5.45
N GLU A 55 1.80 22.54 5.37
CA GLU A 55 0.97 22.89 6.53
C GLU A 55 0.04 21.74 6.94
N PHE A 56 0.62 20.57 7.20
CA PHE A 56 -0.12 19.40 7.67
C PHE A 56 0.66 18.60 8.72
N PRO A 57 -0.02 17.82 9.58
CA PRO A 57 0.66 17.01 10.60
C PRO A 57 1.66 16.02 9.99
N PHE A 58 2.78 15.81 10.67
CA PHE A 58 3.83 14.84 10.29
C PHE A 58 4.44 15.08 8.90
N ALA A 59 4.57 16.35 8.50
CA ALA A 59 5.05 16.72 7.16
C ALA A 59 6.42 16.13 6.83
N GLN A 60 7.35 16.12 7.79
CA GLN A 60 8.70 15.59 7.60
C GLN A 60 8.69 14.07 7.41
N GLU A 61 7.91 13.35 8.21
CA GLU A 61 7.75 11.91 8.14
C GLU A 61 7.04 11.48 6.85
N LEU A 62 6.01 12.23 6.43
CA LEU A 62 5.33 12.02 5.15
C LEU A 62 6.26 12.29 3.97
N ALA A 63 7.10 13.33 4.03
CA ALA A 63 8.09 13.61 2.98
C ALA A 63 9.12 12.47 2.86
N PHE A 64 9.61 11.95 3.99
CA PHE A 64 10.53 10.80 4.00
C PHE A 64 9.87 9.55 3.42
N THR A 65 8.66 9.20 3.90
CA THR A 65 7.93 8.01 3.43
C THR A 65 7.53 8.12 1.96
N PHE A 66 7.24 9.33 1.45
CA PHE A 66 7.03 9.58 0.03
C PHE A 66 8.29 9.34 -0.79
N ARG A 67 9.44 9.86 -0.34
CA ARG A 67 10.75 9.61 -0.97
C ARG A 67 11.05 8.11 -1.03
N LEU A 68 10.82 7.39 0.06
CA LEU A 68 10.97 5.94 0.13
C LEU A 68 10.00 5.21 -0.83
N ALA A 69 8.73 5.61 -0.87
CA ALA A 69 7.75 5.00 -1.76
C ALA A 69 8.12 5.18 -3.25
N ARG A 70 8.61 6.37 -3.65
CA ARG A 70 9.13 6.59 -5.01
C ARG A 70 10.32 5.68 -5.33
N HIS A 71 11.22 5.48 -4.36
CA HIS A 71 12.37 4.58 -4.51
C HIS A 71 11.94 3.12 -4.67
N LEU A 72 11.05 2.62 -3.81
CA LEU A 72 10.53 1.26 -3.90
C LEU A 72 9.78 1.02 -5.21
N LYS A 73 8.94 1.98 -5.61
CA LYS A 73 8.22 1.93 -6.87
C LYS A 73 9.15 1.85 -8.08
N SER A 74 10.22 2.66 -8.11
CA SER A 74 11.16 2.65 -9.24
C SER A 74 11.89 1.32 -9.36
N GLN A 75 12.28 0.70 -8.24
CA GLN A 75 12.86 -0.65 -8.23
C GLN A 75 11.89 -1.70 -8.80
N ARG A 76 10.60 -1.65 -8.39
CA ARG A 76 9.57 -2.55 -8.95
C ARG A 76 9.38 -2.33 -10.44
N GLU A 77 9.43 -1.09 -10.93
CA GLU A 77 9.25 -0.77 -12.35
C GLU A 77 10.41 -1.29 -13.22
N VAL A 78 11.63 -1.31 -12.69
CA VAL A 78 12.77 -1.99 -13.35
C VAL A 78 12.47 -3.48 -13.53
N VAL A 79 12.00 -4.16 -12.49
CA VAL A 79 11.63 -5.59 -12.57
C VAL A 79 10.44 -5.82 -13.52
N ARG A 80 9.47 -4.92 -13.52
CA ARG A 80 8.31 -4.97 -14.44
C ARG A 80 8.71 -4.73 -15.90
N GLY A 81 9.81 -4.03 -16.14
CA GLY A 81 10.24 -3.59 -17.47
C GLY A 81 9.38 -2.48 -18.08
N LYS A 82 8.44 -1.90 -17.32
CA LYS A 82 7.62 -0.75 -17.73
C LYS A 82 6.99 -0.05 -16.53
N PRO A 83 6.70 1.26 -16.64
CA PRO A 83 5.96 2.00 -15.63
C PRO A 83 4.58 1.40 -15.32
N GLU A 84 4.10 1.67 -14.11
CA GLU A 84 2.72 1.38 -13.73
C GLU A 84 1.78 2.48 -14.25
N ASN A 85 0.77 2.09 -15.02
CA ASN A 85 -0.21 3.01 -15.57
C ASN A 85 -1.50 3.00 -14.75
N PHE A 86 -1.91 4.17 -14.26
CA PHE A 86 -3.18 4.38 -13.56
C PHE A 86 -4.22 5.02 -14.47
N ASN A 87 -4.53 4.38 -15.60
CA ASN A 87 -5.37 4.98 -16.64
C ASN A 87 -6.89 4.77 -16.44
N ARG A 88 -7.30 4.24 -15.28
CA ARG A 88 -8.72 4.01 -14.97
C ARG A 88 -9.15 4.88 -13.80
N PRO A 89 -10.13 5.78 -14.01
CA PRO A 89 -10.69 6.55 -12.90
C PRO A 89 -11.31 5.59 -11.88
N ASP A 90 -11.02 5.85 -10.61
CA ASP A 90 -11.81 5.31 -9.50
C ASP A 90 -12.84 6.37 -9.09
N TYR A 91 -13.91 5.96 -8.43
CA TYR A 91 -15.01 6.85 -8.05
C TYR A 91 -15.31 6.72 -6.56
N ASN A 92 -15.59 7.85 -5.92
CA ASN A 92 -16.18 7.91 -4.60
C ASN A 92 -17.69 8.10 -4.75
N PHE A 93 -18.45 7.44 -3.87
CA PHE A 93 -19.89 7.54 -3.79
C PHE A 93 -20.23 8.04 -2.39
N LYS A 94 -20.83 9.22 -2.28
CA LYS A 94 -21.25 9.83 -1.02
C LYS A 94 -22.76 10.03 -1.02
N LEU A 95 -23.42 9.67 0.07
CA LEU A 95 -24.83 10.00 0.26
C LEU A 95 -24.94 11.41 0.85
N ASP A 96 -25.65 12.30 0.17
CA ASP A 96 -25.91 13.65 0.67
C ASP A 96 -27.04 13.62 1.72
N GLY A 97 -26.87 14.37 2.82
CA GLY A 97 -27.92 14.56 3.85
C GLY A 97 -28.20 13.37 4.76
N ASN A 98 -27.54 12.22 4.56
CA ASN A 98 -27.80 11.03 5.37
C ASN A 98 -27.03 11.08 6.71
N THR A 99 -27.75 10.88 7.82
CA THR A 99 -27.20 10.75 9.19
C THR A 99 -27.51 9.39 9.83
N GLY A 100 -28.20 8.48 9.13
CA GLY A 100 -28.66 7.19 9.63
C GLY A 100 -28.61 6.07 8.59
N GLU A 101 -29.38 5.01 8.84
CA GLU A 101 -29.51 3.89 7.88
C GLU A 101 -30.20 4.39 6.60
N PRO A 102 -29.62 4.17 5.40
CA PRO A 102 -30.23 4.63 4.17
C PRO A 102 -31.61 4.00 3.93
N VAL A 103 -32.59 4.81 3.54
CA VAL A 103 -33.96 4.36 3.22
C VAL A 103 -34.23 4.31 1.71
N GLY A 104 -33.28 4.75 0.88
CA GLY A 104 -33.25 4.54 -0.56
C GLY A 104 -33.69 5.74 -1.42
N ASP A 105 -34.01 6.88 -0.80
CA ASP A 105 -34.33 8.14 -1.49
C ASP A 105 -33.15 9.14 -1.48
N GLU A 106 -32.01 8.76 -0.91
CA GLU A 106 -30.84 9.64 -0.79
C GLU A 106 -30.24 9.99 -2.16
N THR A 107 -29.75 11.22 -2.27
CA THR A 107 -28.98 11.63 -3.43
C THR A 107 -27.55 11.07 -3.32
N VAL A 108 -27.15 10.26 -4.30
CA VAL A 108 -25.78 9.77 -4.44
C VAL A 108 -24.94 10.79 -5.21
N ARG A 109 -23.97 11.39 -4.53
CA ARG A 109 -22.92 12.21 -5.15
C ARG A 109 -21.76 11.33 -5.58
N ILE A 110 -21.46 11.37 -6.88
CA ILE A 110 -20.35 10.65 -7.50
C ILE A 110 -19.23 11.65 -7.78
N SER A 111 -18.03 11.37 -7.31
CA SER A 111 -16.84 12.16 -7.63
C SER A 111 -15.70 11.26 -8.09
N GLU A 112 -14.85 11.76 -8.97
CA GLU A 112 -13.62 11.05 -9.34
C GLU A 112 -12.64 11.01 -8.16
N ARG A 113 -12.04 9.84 -7.94
CA ARG A 113 -10.91 9.66 -7.03
C ARG A 113 -9.64 9.63 -7.87
N LYS A 114 -8.75 10.60 -7.62
CA LYS A 114 -7.43 10.65 -8.27
C LYS A 114 -6.59 9.46 -7.78
N ARG A 115 -6.25 8.55 -8.69
CA ARG A 115 -5.25 7.51 -8.40
C ARG A 115 -3.85 8.08 -8.47
N GLY A 116 -2.95 7.51 -7.66
CA GLY A 116 -1.55 7.92 -7.63
C GLY A 116 -1.31 9.20 -6.84
N ALA A 117 -2.28 9.62 -6.01
CA ALA A 117 -2.04 10.67 -5.02
C ALA A 117 -0.87 10.26 -4.10
N PRO A 118 -0.09 11.22 -3.56
CA PRO A 118 1.08 10.90 -2.75
C PRO A 118 0.78 9.96 -1.57
N LEU A 119 -0.35 10.16 -0.87
CA LEU A 119 -0.77 9.29 0.22
C LEU A 119 -1.09 7.86 -0.25
N ASP A 120 -1.77 7.71 -1.39
CA ASP A 120 -2.01 6.39 -1.99
C ASP A 120 -0.70 5.68 -2.33
N LEU A 121 0.29 6.43 -2.85
CA LEU A 121 1.60 5.88 -3.18
C LEU A 121 2.33 5.41 -1.90
N ILE A 122 2.38 6.24 -0.85
CA ILE A 122 3.02 5.90 0.42
C ILE A 122 2.43 4.61 0.99
N VAL A 123 1.11 4.56 1.13
CA VAL A 123 0.43 3.40 1.72
C VAL A 123 0.62 2.17 0.84
N SER A 124 0.42 2.29 -0.48
CA SER A 124 0.54 1.13 -1.37
C SER A 124 1.94 0.52 -1.37
N GLU A 125 3.01 1.31 -1.45
CA GLU A 125 4.38 0.77 -1.44
C GLU A 125 4.74 0.14 -0.10
N ALA A 126 4.34 0.74 1.02
CA ALA A 126 4.55 0.15 2.34
C ALA A 126 3.84 -1.21 2.47
N MET A 127 2.59 -1.30 1.99
CA MET A 127 1.84 -2.56 2.00
C MET A 127 2.44 -3.58 1.05
N ILE A 128 2.96 -3.16 -0.11
CA ILE A 128 3.61 -4.07 -1.06
C ILE A 128 4.87 -4.68 -0.46
N LEU A 129 5.71 -3.84 0.17
CA LEU A 129 6.92 -4.27 0.84
C LEU A 129 6.64 -5.28 1.96
N ALA A 130 5.68 -4.96 2.85
CA ALA A 130 5.28 -5.86 3.94
C ALA A 130 4.76 -7.22 3.43
N ASN A 131 3.86 -7.19 2.44
CA ASN A 131 3.29 -8.40 1.84
C ASN A 131 4.32 -9.26 1.09
N CYS A 132 5.32 -8.63 0.47
CA CYS A 132 6.44 -9.33 -0.16
C CYS A 132 7.36 -9.96 0.89
N HIS A 133 7.70 -9.20 1.94
CA HIS A 133 8.56 -9.66 3.02
C HIS A 133 7.97 -10.84 3.78
N TRP A 134 6.73 -10.73 4.27
CA TRP A 134 6.08 -11.85 4.96
C TRP A 134 5.83 -13.04 4.04
N GLY A 135 5.59 -12.82 2.75
CA GLY A 135 5.57 -13.91 1.78
C GLY A 135 6.92 -14.65 1.67
N GLY A 136 8.04 -13.93 1.76
CA GLY A 136 9.37 -14.54 1.84
C GLY A 136 9.57 -15.29 3.15
N PHE A 137 9.24 -14.67 4.28
CA PHE A 137 9.40 -15.25 5.61
C PHE A 137 8.62 -16.56 5.77
N ILE A 138 7.37 -16.61 5.31
CA ILE A 138 6.54 -17.83 5.31
C ILE A 138 7.23 -18.94 4.48
N ALA A 139 7.75 -18.60 3.30
CA ALA A 139 8.45 -19.56 2.45
C ALA A 139 9.74 -20.08 3.10
N GLU A 140 10.52 -19.22 3.74
CA GLU A 140 11.76 -19.57 4.47
C GLU A 140 11.47 -20.50 5.66
N CYS A 141 10.35 -20.30 6.36
CA CYS A 141 9.90 -21.21 7.42
C CYS A 141 9.42 -22.57 6.89
N GLY A 142 9.28 -22.75 5.57
CA GLY A 142 8.84 -24.00 4.96
C GLY A 142 7.36 -24.32 5.20
N VAL A 143 6.56 -23.35 5.64
CA VAL A 143 5.13 -23.54 5.88
C VAL A 143 4.31 -23.07 4.67
N PRO A 144 3.16 -23.71 4.35
CA PRO A 144 2.30 -23.25 3.28
C PRO A 144 1.78 -21.83 3.55
N GLY A 145 1.75 -21.01 2.50
CA GLY A 145 1.13 -19.68 2.53
C GLY A 145 0.23 -19.49 1.32
N ILE A 146 -0.64 -18.49 1.35
CA ILE A 146 -1.52 -18.19 0.21
C ILE A 146 -0.91 -17.04 -0.60
N TYR A 147 -0.31 -17.41 -1.74
CA TYR A 147 0.39 -16.51 -2.63
C TYR A 147 -0.50 -16.07 -3.78
N ARG A 148 -0.33 -14.82 -4.18
CA ARG A 148 -0.92 -14.24 -5.37
C ARG A 148 0.18 -14.03 -6.39
N SER A 149 0.14 -14.77 -7.49
CA SER A 149 1.20 -14.75 -8.49
C SER A 149 0.69 -14.44 -9.88
N GLN A 150 1.57 -13.92 -10.71
CA GLN A 150 1.30 -13.62 -12.11
C GLN A 150 2.58 -13.86 -12.89
N ALA A 151 2.61 -14.94 -13.67
CA ALA A 151 3.82 -15.37 -14.37
C ALA A 151 4.35 -14.32 -15.37
N SER A 152 3.47 -13.56 -16.02
CA SER A 152 3.86 -12.46 -16.91
C SER A 152 2.71 -11.46 -17.10
N MET A 153 3.02 -10.31 -17.71
CA MET A 153 2.01 -9.32 -18.13
C MET A 153 1.54 -9.52 -19.59
N ALA A 154 1.77 -10.69 -20.18
CA ALA A 154 1.33 -11.00 -21.53
C ALA A 154 -0.21 -11.09 -21.62
N PRO A 155 -0.82 -10.80 -22.78
CA PRO A 155 -2.26 -10.93 -22.97
C PRO A 155 -2.77 -12.33 -22.56
N GLY A 156 -3.89 -12.37 -21.83
CA GLY A 156 -4.48 -13.63 -21.34
C GLY A 156 -3.89 -14.17 -20.03
N ILE A 157 -2.75 -13.67 -19.56
CA ILE A 157 -2.14 -14.11 -18.31
C ILE A 157 -2.74 -13.36 -17.12
N LYS A 158 -3.67 -14.04 -16.44
CA LYS A 158 -4.34 -13.54 -15.24
C LYS A 158 -3.55 -13.89 -13.98
N VAL A 159 -3.76 -13.09 -12.95
CA VAL A 159 -3.29 -13.37 -11.58
C VAL A 159 -3.98 -14.62 -11.06
N ARG A 160 -3.24 -15.47 -10.33
CA ARG A 160 -3.74 -16.71 -9.72
C ARG A 160 -3.37 -16.76 -8.24
N MET A 161 -4.16 -17.53 -7.49
CA MET A 161 -3.84 -17.89 -6.11
C MET A 161 -3.16 -19.26 -6.10
N GLY A 162 -2.17 -19.46 -5.24
CA GLY A 162 -1.45 -20.73 -5.10
C GLY A 162 -0.80 -20.86 -3.72
N VAL A 163 -0.37 -22.08 -3.40
CA VAL A 163 0.23 -22.41 -2.09
C VAL A 163 1.76 -22.37 -2.07
N LYS A 164 2.37 -21.94 -3.19
CA LYS A 164 3.82 -21.85 -3.36
C LYS A 164 4.21 -20.43 -3.74
N PRO A 165 5.35 -19.93 -3.24
CA PRO A 165 5.87 -18.63 -3.65
C PRO A 165 6.15 -18.66 -5.15
N ALA A 166 5.72 -17.60 -5.85
CA ALA A 166 5.98 -17.41 -7.26
C ALA A 166 5.92 -15.91 -7.61
N PRO A 167 6.65 -15.47 -8.66
CA PRO A 167 6.70 -14.08 -9.07
C PRO A 167 5.33 -13.46 -9.37
N HIS A 168 5.20 -12.18 -9.06
CA HIS A 168 4.08 -11.36 -9.49
C HIS A 168 4.57 -10.30 -10.49
N ALA A 169 4.61 -10.67 -11.78
CA ALA A 169 5.13 -9.82 -12.86
C ALA A 169 4.43 -8.45 -12.92
N GLY A 170 3.11 -8.40 -12.72
CA GLY A 170 2.38 -7.13 -12.70
C GLY A 170 2.67 -6.23 -11.50
N MET A 171 3.34 -6.73 -10.45
CA MET A 171 3.73 -5.94 -9.28
C MET A 171 5.25 -5.75 -9.21
N GLY A 172 6.05 -6.53 -9.96
CA GLY A 172 7.50 -6.43 -9.94
C GLY A 172 8.14 -7.00 -8.67
N VAL A 173 7.54 -8.05 -8.08
CA VAL A 173 8.02 -8.66 -6.84
C VAL A 173 8.23 -10.18 -6.99
N PRO A 174 9.21 -10.77 -6.29
CA PRO A 174 9.55 -12.20 -6.41
C PRO A 174 8.50 -13.12 -5.79
N GLN A 175 7.77 -12.65 -4.77
CA GLN A 175 6.62 -13.32 -4.18
C GLN A 175 5.68 -12.26 -3.60
N TYR A 176 4.40 -12.62 -3.47
CA TYR A 176 3.41 -11.71 -2.90
C TYR A 176 2.31 -12.49 -2.17
N THR A 177 2.12 -12.18 -0.89
CA THR A 177 1.00 -12.68 -0.09
C THR A 177 0.03 -11.54 0.22
N TRP A 178 -1.12 -11.85 0.80
CA TRP A 178 -1.96 -10.85 1.44
C TRP A 178 -1.81 -11.02 2.94
N ALA A 179 -1.27 -10.00 3.62
CA ALA A 179 -0.97 -10.05 5.06
C ALA A 179 -1.18 -8.69 5.79
N THR A 180 -1.60 -7.64 5.08
CA THR A 180 -1.79 -6.27 5.61
C THR A 180 -3.24 -5.77 5.73
N SER A 181 -4.23 -6.66 5.72
CA SER A 181 -5.67 -6.40 5.81
C SER A 181 -6.50 -7.59 6.36
N PRO A 182 -6.10 -8.24 7.48
CA PRO A 182 -6.79 -9.43 8.01
C PRO A 182 -8.24 -9.19 8.45
N LEU A 183 -8.60 -7.95 8.81
CA LEU A 183 -9.96 -7.59 9.23
C LEU A 183 -11.01 -7.72 8.10
N ARG A 184 -10.57 -7.69 6.84
CA ARG A 184 -11.47 -7.71 5.67
C ARG A 184 -11.16 -8.84 4.69
N ARG A 185 -10.14 -9.66 4.97
CA ARG A 185 -9.71 -10.77 4.12
C ARG A 185 -9.31 -11.96 5.01
N TYR A 186 -10.18 -12.97 5.06
CA TYR A 186 -9.96 -14.19 5.87
C TYR A 186 -8.65 -14.90 5.53
N VAL A 187 -8.24 -14.87 4.27
CA VAL A 187 -6.98 -15.42 3.77
C VAL A 187 -5.73 -14.91 4.48
N GLU A 188 -5.80 -13.75 5.14
CA GLU A 188 -4.67 -13.17 5.87
C GLU A 188 -4.74 -13.41 7.38
N LEU A 189 -5.87 -13.93 7.86
CA LEU A 189 -6.01 -14.38 9.24
C LEU A 189 -5.40 -15.78 9.42
N VAL A 190 -5.38 -16.58 8.34
CA VAL A 190 -4.86 -17.95 8.26
C VAL A 190 -3.35 -17.92 8.03
#